data_AF-A0A7X7M7T9-F1
#
_entry.id   AF-A0A7X7M7T9-F1
#
_cell.length_a   1.000
_cell.length_b   1.000
_cell.length_c   1.000
_cell.angle_alpha   90.00
_cell.angle_beta   90.00
_cell.angle_gamma   90.00
#
_symmetry.space_group_name_H-M   'P 1'
#
loop_
_entity.id
_entity.type
_entity.pdbx_description
1 polymer ?
#
loop_
_entity_poly.entity_id
_entity_poly.type
_entity_poly.pdbx_seq_one_letter_code
_entity_poly.pdbx_strand_id
1 'polypeptide(L)'
;MTEYTQYNEEQLAEPVKTDKGELTPRQIVAELDKHIVGQDEAKRCVAVVVRNRYRRRQLEQKLQDDIMPKNIIMIGPTGVGKTEIARRLARLVDAPFIKVEATKFTEVGYVGRDVESIIRDLVETSIRLVKAEKVAEVEEQAAKAAELRILDMLQPLRRGSRGTAIGNIFGGPVNEPQEEPSDESRAKDDEVRRRRVWLRDQLSRGNLDEQMVEIEVEETAPQFTGAETMGIDMSAILGNIMPKKTKKRRVSIAEARRIITQEEADKLIDDDEVNSLGVQRAEQSGIVFLDELDKIAGGEGGHGPDVSRGGVQRDILPIVEGCTVQTKYGPVKSDYVLFIAAGAFTMAKPSDLIPELQGRFPIRVNLNNLTEQDLRRILLEPEHSLIEQYLALLSVDGVQASFS
;
A
#
# COMPACT_ATOMS: atom_id res chain seq x y z
N MET A 1 -28.18 56.67 -7.04
CA MET A 1 -29.10 55.53 -6.94
C MET A 1 -28.38 54.34 -7.56
N THR A 2 -27.58 53.58 -6.82
CA THR A 2 -27.83 52.59 -5.75
C THR A 2 -27.61 51.20 -6.32
N GLU A 3 -26.64 50.51 -5.72
CA GLU A 3 -26.61 49.06 -5.46
C GLU A 3 -26.75 48.11 -6.65
N TYR A 4 -25.62 47.54 -7.08
CA TYR A 4 -25.51 46.10 -7.34
C TYR A 4 -24.06 45.66 -7.06
N THR A 5 -23.72 45.66 -5.78
CA THR A 5 -22.59 44.91 -5.23
C THR A 5 -23.19 43.90 -4.26
N GLN A 6 -22.60 42.69 -4.21
CA GLN A 6 -22.97 41.52 -3.39
C GLN A 6 -23.96 40.56 -4.05
N TYR A 7 -23.45 39.47 -4.61
CA TYR A 7 -24.00 38.13 -4.38
C TYR A 7 -22.89 37.08 -4.51
N ASN A 8 -22.65 36.41 -3.38
CA ASN A 8 -22.02 35.11 -3.14
C ASN A 8 -20.61 34.83 -3.70
N GLU A 9 -19.62 35.31 -2.97
CA GLU A 9 -18.47 34.46 -2.57
C GLU A 9 -18.99 33.37 -1.61
N GLU A 10 -19.76 32.41 -2.11
CA GLU A 10 -19.85 31.11 -1.44
C GLU A 10 -18.51 30.41 -1.70
N GLN A 11 -17.60 30.63 -0.74
CA GLN A 11 -16.59 29.70 -0.29
C GLN A 11 -16.45 28.49 -1.22
N LEU A 12 -15.58 28.62 -2.23
CA LEU A 12 -14.80 27.50 -2.73
C LEU A 12 -13.96 27.03 -1.55
N ALA A 13 -14.60 26.32 -0.63
CA ALA A 13 -13.91 25.51 0.34
C ALA A 13 -13.06 24.57 -0.50
N GLU A 14 -11.74 24.76 -0.45
CA GLU A 14 -10.80 23.73 -0.82
C GLU A 14 -11.33 22.41 -0.24
N PRO A 15 -11.33 21.30 -1.01
CA PRO A 15 -11.82 20.04 -0.49
C PRO A 15 -11.05 19.77 0.79
N VAL A 16 -11.72 19.93 1.93
CA VAL A 16 -11.18 19.57 3.23
C VAL A 16 -10.76 18.14 3.03
N LYS A 17 -9.45 17.87 3.12
CA LYS A 17 -8.90 16.54 3.15
C LYS A 17 -9.45 15.89 4.43
N THR A 18 -10.70 15.44 4.39
CA THR A 18 -11.29 14.65 5.45
C THR A 18 -10.41 13.43 5.56
N ASP A 19 -9.74 13.29 6.69
CA ASP A 19 -9.03 12.08 7.04
C ASP A 19 -10.01 10.92 6.82
N LYS A 20 -9.68 9.98 5.93
CA LYS A 20 -10.61 8.93 5.46
C LYS A 20 -11.12 8.05 6.61
N GLY A 21 -10.45 8.09 7.76
CA GLY A 21 -10.92 7.48 9.01
C GLY A 21 -12.15 8.16 9.65
N GLU A 22 -12.50 9.38 9.27
CA GLU A 22 -13.56 10.19 9.86
C GLU A 22 -14.94 9.99 9.23
N LEU A 23 -15.05 9.15 8.21
CA LEU A 23 -16.31 8.93 7.51
C LEU A 23 -17.40 8.40 8.46
N THR A 24 -18.59 8.98 8.35
CA THR A 24 -19.79 8.47 9.03
C THR A 24 -20.26 7.17 8.37
N PRO A 25 -21.00 6.30 9.08
CA PRO A 25 -21.52 5.08 8.47
C PRO A 25 -22.35 5.32 7.20
N ARG A 26 -23.07 6.46 7.12
CA ARG A 26 -23.82 6.83 5.91
C ARG A 26 -22.91 7.17 4.73
N GLN A 27 -21.83 7.90 4.99
CA GLN A 27 -20.84 8.22 3.94
C GLN A 27 -20.11 6.96 3.47
N ILE A 28 -19.76 6.04 4.38
CA ILE A 28 -19.15 4.76 4.02
C ILE A 28 -20.09 3.95 3.12
N VAL A 29 -21.38 3.85 3.47
CA VAL A 29 -22.37 3.14 2.64
C VAL A 29 -22.49 3.80 1.26
N ALA A 30 -22.61 5.13 1.20
CA ALA A 30 -22.70 5.86 -0.06
C ALA A 30 -21.48 5.65 -0.96
N GLU A 31 -20.28 5.54 -0.38
CA GLU A 31 -19.08 5.26 -1.14
C GLU A 31 -19.03 3.80 -1.61
N LEU A 32 -19.49 2.85 -0.79
CA LEU A 32 -19.63 1.45 -1.22
C LEU A 32 -20.70 1.30 -2.31
N ASP A 33 -21.75 2.12 -2.31
CA ASP A 33 -22.82 2.12 -3.32
C ASP A 33 -22.30 2.47 -4.73
N LYS A 34 -21.21 3.24 -4.84
CA LYS A 34 -20.57 3.55 -6.13
C LYS A 34 -19.95 2.33 -6.81
N HIS A 35 -19.68 1.25 -6.08
CA HIS A 35 -18.99 0.08 -6.61
C HIS A 35 -19.77 -1.22 -6.46
N ILE A 36 -20.69 -1.29 -5.50
CA ILE A 36 -21.41 -2.51 -5.16
C ILE A 36 -22.90 -2.23 -5.31
N VAL A 37 -23.62 -3.05 -6.07
CA VAL A 37 -25.07 -2.94 -6.23
C VAL A 37 -25.77 -3.75 -5.12
N GLY A 38 -26.76 -3.14 -4.47
CA GLY A 38 -27.56 -3.80 -3.42
C GLY A 38 -26.76 -4.16 -2.17
N GLN A 39 -27.11 -5.26 -1.51
CA GLN A 39 -26.43 -5.74 -0.28
C GLN A 39 -26.37 -4.71 0.87
N ASP A 40 -27.43 -3.92 1.02
CA ASP A 40 -27.48 -2.78 1.95
C ASP A 40 -27.20 -3.17 3.41
N GLU A 41 -27.69 -4.33 3.84
CA GLU A 41 -27.46 -4.85 5.19
C GLU A 41 -25.96 -5.08 5.45
N ALA A 42 -25.28 -5.75 4.51
CA ALA A 42 -23.85 -6.00 4.57
C ALA A 42 -23.05 -4.69 4.56
N LYS A 43 -23.41 -3.73 3.71
CA LYS A 43 -22.76 -2.40 3.66
C LYS A 43 -22.93 -1.63 4.97
N ARG A 44 -24.14 -1.55 5.52
CA ARG A 44 -24.40 -0.88 6.81
C ARG A 44 -23.64 -1.54 7.94
N CYS A 45 -23.61 -2.87 7.95
CA CYS A 45 -22.90 -3.66 8.93
C CYS A 45 -21.40 -3.34 8.94
N VAL A 46 -20.72 -3.44 7.78
CA VAL A 46 -19.29 -3.14 7.69
C VAL A 46 -18.98 -1.67 8.00
N ALA A 47 -19.85 -0.75 7.61
CA ALA A 47 -19.71 0.67 7.90
C ALA A 47 -19.74 0.98 9.39
N VAL A 48 -20.64 0.32 10.15
CA VAL A 48 -20.69 0.45 11.61
C VAL A 48 -19.43 -0.13 12.26
N VAL A 49 -18.95 -1.29 11.80
CA VAL A 49 -17.75 -1.93 12.34
C VAL A 49 -16.52 -1.05 12.15
N VAL A 50 -16.31 -0.50 10.96
CA VAL A 50 -15.20 0.42 10.69
C VAL A 50 -15.35 1.72 11.47
N ARG A 51 -16.56 2.28 11.58
CA ARG A 51 -16.78 3.46 12.42
C ARG A 51 -16.47 3.20 13.90
N ASN A 52 -16.72 2.00 14.40
CA ASN A 52 -16.37 1.64 15.77
C ASN A 52 -14.86 1.63 16.00
N ARG A 53 -14.05 1.34 14.98
CA ARG A 53 -12.58 1.46 15.07
C ARG A 53 -12.16 2.91 15.27
N TYR A 54 -12.74 3.82 14.48
CA TYR A 54 -12.53 5.25 14.68
C TYR A 54 -12.94 5.67 16.08
N ARG A 55 -14.15 5.29 16.52
CA ARG A 55 -14.64 5.61 17.88
C ARG A 55 -13.69 5.10 18.96
N ARG A 56 -13.18 3.87 18.84
CA ARG A 56 -12.23 3.27 19.78
C ARG A 56 -10.97 4.12 19.92
N ARG A 57 -10.39 4.59 18.80
CA ARG A 57 -9.19 5.45 18.82
C ARG A 57 -9.39 6.79 19.55
N GLN A 58 -10.64 7.24 19.71
CA GLN A 58 -10.98 8.48 20.42
C GLN A 58 -11.18 8.29 21.93
N LEU A 59 -11.13 7.06 22.43
CA LEU A 59 -11.34 6.77 23.86
C LEU A 59 -10.02 6.87 24.65
N GLU A 60 -10.09 6.84 25.98
CA GLU A 60 -8.90 6.73 26.82
C GLU A 60 -8.23 5.36 26.67
N GLN A 61 -6.90 5.29 26.75
CA GLN A 61 -6.10 4.08 26.49
C GLN A 61 -6.64 2.83 27.21
N LYS A 62 -6.99 2.94 28.49
CA LYS A 62 -7.52 1.82 29.28
C LYS A 62 -8.80 1.23 28.67
N LEU A 63 -9.71 2.08 28.20
CA LEU A 63 -10.93 1.63 27.52
C LEU A 63 -10.65 1.14 26.10
N GLN A 64 -9.64 1.68 25.41
CA GLN A 64 -9.25 1.18 24.10
C GLN A 64 -8.79 -0.27 24.17
N ASP A 65 -8.08 -0.62 25.24
CA ASP A 65 -7.49 -1.95 25.40
C ASP A 65 -8.55 -3.03 25.67
N ASP A 66 -9.66 -2.67 26.35
CA ASP A 66 -10.76 -3.58 26.64
C ASP A 66 -11.74 -3.77 25.46
N ILE A 67 -11.71 -2.88 24.46
CA ILE A 67 -12.64 -2.92 23.31
C ILE A 67 -12.03 -3.72 22.16
N MET A 68 -12.45 -4.98 22.07
CA MET A 68 -12.06 -5.87 20.97
C MET A 68 -12.80 -5.56 19.65
N PRO A 69 -12.17 -5.85 18.49
CA PRO A 69 -12.83 -5.77 17.20
C PRO A 69 -14.07 -6.66 17.13
N LYS A 70 -15.11 -6.17 16.45
CA LYS A 70 -16.31 -6.95 16.18
C LYS A 70 -16.17 -7.63 14.82
N ASN A 71 -15.57 -8.82 14.81
CA ASN A 71 -15.36 -9.60 13.59
C ASN A 71 -16.70 -10.03 12.97
N ILE A 72 -16.68 -10.24 11.65
CA ILE A 72 -17.88 -10.39 10.82
C ILE A 72 -17.85 -11.74 10.11
N ILE A 73 -18.97 -12.45 10.06
CA ILE A 73 -19.22 -13.55 9.11
C ILE A 73 -20.22 -13.05 8.06
N MET A 74 -19.79 -13.03 6.80
CA MET A 74 -20.60 -12.78 5.62
C MET A 74 -21.13 -14.11 5.06
N ILE A 75 -22.44 -14.27 5.05
CA ILE A 75 -23.13 -15.50 4.62
C ILE A 75 -23.82 -15.22 3.30
N GLY A 76 -23.54 -16.00 2.26
CA GLY A 76 -24.29 -15.89 1.01
C GLY A 76 -23.61 -16.61 -0.16
N PRO A 77 -24.28 -16.74 -1.31
CA PRO A 77 -23.75 -17.46 -2.46
C PRO A 77 -22.47 -16.84 -3.02
N THR A 78 -21.75 -17.57 -3.86
CA THR A 78 -20.63 -17.01 -4.62
C THR A 78 -21.11 -15.91 -5.58
N GLY A 79 -20.25 -14.94 -5.86
CA GLY A 79 -20.57 -13.87 -6.83
C GLY A 79 -21.46 -12.73 -6.34
N VAL A 80 -22.04 -12.79 -5.13
CA VAL A 80 -22.93 -11.72 -4.61
C VAL A 80 -22.21 -10.48 -4.05
N GLY A 81 -20.88 -10.43 -4.10
CA GLY A 81 -20.10 -9.25 -3.69
C GLY A 81 -19.41 -9.30 -2.31
N LYS A 82 -19.37 -10.47 -1.62
CA LYS A 82 -18.73 -10.61 -0.30
C LYS A 82 -17.30 -10.04 -0.24
N THR A 83 -16.43 -10.51 -1.14
CA THR A 83 -15.04 -10.07 -1.20
C THR A 83 -14.92 -8.62 -1.67
N GLU A 84 -15.81 -8.16 -2.55
CA GLU A 84 -15.78 -6.80 -3.09
C GLU A 84 -16.14 -5.76 -2.03
N ILE A 85 -17.14 -6.05 -1.18
CA ILE A 85 -17.45 -5.21 -0.01
C ILE A 85 -16.22 -5.04 0.89
N ALA A 86 -15.57 -6.14 1.26
CA ALA A 86 -14.40 -6.10 2.15
C ALA A 86 -13.20 -5.37 1.51
N ARG A 87 -12.94 -5.63 0.21
CA ARG A 87 -11.85 -5.00 -0.54
C ARG A 87 -12.07 -3.49 -0.70
N ARG A 88 -13.29 -3.07 -1.07
CA ARG A 88 -13.64 -1.65 -1.23
C ARG A 88 -13.64 -0.92 0.09
N LEU A 89 -14.14 -1.55 1.14
CA LEU A 89 -14.07 -1.02 2.49
C LEU A 89 -12.61 -0.74 2.91
N ALA A 90 -11.71 -1.70 2.68
CA ALA A 90 -10.31 -1.53 3.05
C ALA A 90 -9.63 -0.40 2.28
N ARG A 91 -9.88 -0.29 0.97
CA ARG A 91 -9.39 0.82 0.14
C ARG A 91 -9.95 2.17 0.58
N LEU A 92 -11.22 2.21 0.99
CA LEU A 92 -11.86 3.44 1.42
C LEU A 92 -11.21 4.02 2.68
N VAL A 93 -10.81 3.18 3.63
CA VAL A 93 -10.20 3.62 4.89
C VAL A 93 -8.68 3.43 4.93
N ASP A 94 -8.04 3.27 3.76
CA ASP A 94 -6.60 3.05 3.58
C ASP A 94 -6.04 1.97 4.54
N ALA A 95 -6.81 0.91 4.75
CA ALA A 95 -6.45 -0.19 5.62
C ALA A 95 -5.65 -1.27 4.86
N PRO A 96 -4.59 -1.83 5.45
CA PRO A 96 -3.92 -3.03 4.93
C PRO A 96 -4.92 -4.18 4.83
N PHE A 97 -4.95 -4.84 3.67
CA PHE A 97 -5.94 -5.88 3.36
C PHE A 97 -5.28 -7.12 2.77
N ILE A 98 -5.59 -8.28 3.33
CA ILE A 98 -5.18 -9.57 2.78
C ILE A 98 -6.41 -10.49 2.61
N LYS A 99 -6.48 -11.20 1.48
CA LYS A 99 -7.46 -12.26 1.24
C LYS A 99 -6.76 -13.60 1.37
N VAL A 100 -7.30 -14.48 2.21
CA VAL A 100 -6.81 -15.85 2.40
C VAL A 100 -8.00 -16.82 2.34
N GLU A 101 -7.79 -17.97 1.73
CA GLU A 101 -8.78 -19.07 1.70
C GLU A 101 -8.51 -19.98 2.90
N ALA A 102 -9.55 -20.25 3.70
CA ALA A 102 -9.43 -21.08 4.91
C ALA A 102 -8.99 -22.52 4.59
N THR A 103 -9.34 -23.01 3.40
CA THR A 103 -9.00 -24.36 2.92
C THR A 103 -7.49 -24.56 2.69
N LYS A 104 -6.70 -23.49 2.55
CA LYS A 104 -5.24 -23.56 2.36
C LYS A 104 -4.48 -24.17 3.53
N PHE A 105 -5.08 -24.17 4.73
CA PHE A 105 -4.44 -24.67 5.95
C PHE A 105 -4.83 -26.12 6.28
N THR A 106 -5.63 -26.78 5.44
CA THR A 106 -6.02 -28.19 5.64
C THR A 106 -4.88 -29.15 5.28
N GLU A 107 -4.96 -30.41 5.77
CA GLU A 107 -3.88 -31.42 5.72
C GLU A 107 -3.25 -31.68 4.34
N VAL A 108 -4.00 -31.53 3.24
CA VAL A 108 -3.48 -31.75 1.87
C VAL A 108 -2.56 -30.59 1.41
N GLY A 109 -2.60 -29.44 2.09
CA GLY A 109 -1.75 -28.28 1.84
C GLY A 109 -0.69 -28.01 2.92
N TYR A 110 -0.59 -28.87 3.95
CA TYR A 110 0.18 -28.62 5.19
C TYR A 110 1.71 -28.73 5.04
N VAL A 111 2.24 -28.83 3.82
CA VAL A 111 3.70 -28.72 3.61
C VAL A 111 4.07 -27.24 3.55
N GLY A 112 4.12 -26.57 4.72
CA GLY A 112 4.89 -25.34 4.91
C GLY A 112 4.13 -24.01 5.01
N ARG A 113 2.81 -23.97 5.23
CA ARG A 113 2.09 -22.69 5.49
C ARG A 113 1.43 -22.67 6.86
N ASP A 114 2.12 -22.00 7.77
CA ASP A 114 1.68 -21.61 9.11
C ASP A 114 0.59 -20.53 9.04
N VAL A 115 -0.46 -20.62 9.87
CA VAL A 115 -1.56 -19.64 9.94
C VAL A 115 -1.07 -18.25 10.32
N GLU A 116 0.05 -18.15 11.04
CA GLU A 116 0.68 -16.86 11.33
C GLU A 116 1.17 -16.14 10.06
N SER A 117 1.38 -16.84 8.94
CA SER A 117 1.75 -16.22 7.66
C SER A 117 0.72 -15.18 7.20
N ILE A 118 -0.55 -15.33 7.59
CA ILE A 118 -1.61 -14.34 7.31
C ILE A 118 -1.23 -12.96 7.87
N ILE A 119 -0.70 -12.93 9.09
CA ILE A 119 -0.30 -11.69 9.76
C ILE A 119 1.00 -11.15 9.14
N ARG A 120 1.95 -12.02 8.76
CA ARG A 120 3.18 -11.61 8.08
C ARG A 120 2.87 -10.94 6.74
N ASP A 121 2.01 -11.54 5.93
CA ASP A 121 1.57 -11.00 4.63
C ASP A 121 0.80 -9.68 4.78
N LEU A 122 -0.01 -9.55 5.83
CA LEU A 122 -0.71 -8.31 6.17
C LEU A 122 0.27 -7.17 6.49
N VAL A 123 1.32 -7.46 7.26
CA VAL A 123 2.36 -6.50 7.62
C VAL A 123 3.16 -6.05 6.39
N GLU A 124 3.53 -6.99 5.50
CA GLU A 124 4.19 -6.65 4.24
C GLU A 124 3.32 -5.75 3.36
N THR A 125 2.01 -6.03 3.30
CA THR A 125 1.04 -5.19 2.59
C THR A 125 0.98 -3.80 3.22
N SER A 126 0.97 -3.71 4.54
CA SER A 126 0.94 -2.45 5.28
C SER A 126 2.18 -1.58 5.03
N ILE A 127 3.37 -2.18 5.10
CA ILE A 127 4.65 -1.48 4.85
C ILE A 127 4.69 -0.97 3.41
N ARG A 128 4.20 -1.75 2.44
CA ARG A 128 4.11 -1.29 1.05
C ARG A 128 3.20 -0.06 0.89
N LEU A 129 2.06 -0.05 1.59
CA LEU A 129 1.14 1.10 1.59
C LEU A 129 1.80 2.34 2.19
N VAL A 130 2.42 2.19 3.37
CA VAL A 130 3.13 3.30 4.03
C VAL A 130 4.28 3.82 3.18
N LYS A 131 5.07 2.92 2.57
CA LYS A 131 6.16 3.33 1.68
C LYS A 131 5.64 4.12 0.48
N ALA A 132 4.55 3.69 -0.14
CA ALA A 132 3.95 4.41 -1.27
C ALA A 132 3.47 5.82 -0.87
N GLU A 133 2.89 5.97 0.33
CA GLU A 133 2.51 7.29 0.86
C GLU A 133 3.72 8.19 1.11
N LYS A 134 4.75 7.67 1.77
CA LYS A 134 5.99 8.42 2.05
C LYS A 134 6.71 8.82 0.76
N VAL A 135 6.74 7.96 -0.26
CA VAL A 135 7.26 8.28 -1.60
C VAL A 135 6.49 9.46 -2.20
N ALA A 136 5.17 9.45 -2.13
CA ALA A 136 4.34 10.53 -2.65
C ALA A 136 4.55 11.86 -1.89
N GLU A 137 4.82 11.81 -0.58
CA GLU A 137 5.14 13.00 0.22
C GLU A 137 6.45 13.67 -0.20
N VAL A 138 7.47 12.88 -0.56
CA VAL A 138 8.80 13.39 -0.95
C VAL A 138 8.97 13.58 -2.45
N GLU A 139 7.99 13.21 -3.28
CA GLU A 139 8.09 13.19 -4.75
C GLU A 139 8.50 14.55 -5.33
N GLU A 140 7.93 15.66 -4.85
CA GLU A 140 8.27 17.00 -5.33
C GLU A 140 9.71 17.40 -4.97
N GLN A 141 10.16 17.04 -3.76
CA GLN A 141 11.52 17.32 -3.31
C GLN A 141 12.54 16.46 -4.07
N ALA A 142 12.22 15.18 -4.26
CA ALA A 142 13.00 14.24 -5.05
C ALA A 142 13.11 14.68 -6.51
N ALA A 143 12.03 15.18 -7.11
CA ALA A 143 12.03 15.70 -8.48
C ALA A 143 12.97 16.91 -8.63
N LYS A 144 12.95 17.85 -7.67
CA LYS A 144 13.86 19.00 -7.64
C LYS A 144 15.32 18.55 -7.47
N ALA A 145 15.59 17.58 -6.60
CA ALA A 145 16.93 17.02 -6.41
C ALA A 145 17.42 16.29 -7.68
N ALA A 146 16.54 15.55 -8.34
CA ALA A 146 16.82 14.87 -9.59
C ALA A 146 17.17 15.87 -10.72
N GLU A 147 16.42 16.97 -10.84
CA GLU A 147 16.76 18.03 -11.80
C GLU A 147 18.14 18.63 -11.55
N LEU A 148 18.51 18.87 -10.29
CA LEU A 148 19.84 19.37 -9.94
C LEU A 148 20.93 18.35 -10.30
N ARG A 149 20.70 17.06 -10.04
CA ARG A 149 21.63 15.98 -10.39
C ARG A 149 21.80 15.84 -11.90
N ILE A 150 20.73 15.98 -12.69
CA ILE A 150 20.79 16.01 -14.16
C ILE A 150 21.55 17.25 -14.65
N LEU A 151 21.31 18.42 -14.05
CA LEU A 151 22.03 19.65 -14.38
C LEU A 151 23.53 19.51 -14.11
N ASP A 152 23.89 18.85 -13.01
CA ASP A 152 25.29 18.56 -12.66
C ASP A 152 25.95 17.58 -13.64
N MET A 153 25.20 16.63 -14.21
CA MET A 153 25.68 15.73 -15.27
C MET A 153 25.90 16.48 -16.59
N LEU A 154 24.97 17.36 -16.97
CA LEU A 154 25.06 18.12 -18.22
C LEU A 154 26.15 19.18 -18.19
N GLN A 155 26.30 19.85 -17.04
CA GLN A 155 27.27 20.91 -16.86
C GLN A 155 27.83 20.83 -15.44
N PRO A 156 28.90 20.05 -15.16
CA PRO A 156 29.45 19.92 -13.81
C PRO A 156 30.01 21.25 -13.31
N LEU A 157 29.80 21.54 -12.03
CA LEU A 157 30.37 22.71 -11.35
C LEU A 157 31.80 22.33 -10.99
N ARG A 158 32.79 23.19 -11.25
CA ARG A 158 34.14 22.94 -10.75
C ARG A 158 34.07 22.90 -9.21
N ARG A 159 34.22 21.70 -8.63
CA ARG A 159 34.46 21.59 -7.19
C ARG A 159 35.82 22.23 -6.95
N GLY A 160 35.83 23.43 -6.36
CA GLY A 160 37.06 24.00 -5.83
C GLY A 160 37.69 22.96 -4.92
N SER A 161 38.98 22.68 -5.13
CA SER A 161 39.76 21.84 -4.23
C SER A 161 39.74 22.48 -2.84
N ARG A 162 38.76 22.12 -2.00
CA ARG A 162 38.95 22.21 -0.57
C ARG A 162 39.84 21.03 -0.24
N GLY A 163 41.13 21.32 -0.17
CA GLY A 163 42.16 20.39 0.23
C GLY A 163 41.71 19.55 1.41
N THR A 164 42.01 18.27 1.30
CA THR A 164 41.98 17.21 2.29
C THR A 164 42.11 17.72 3.74
N ALA A 165 40.98 18.03 4.39
CA ALA A 165 40.95 18.40 5.81
C ALA A 165 41.34 17.23 6.75
N ILE A 166 41.68 16.06 6.20
CA ILE A 166 42.18 14.90 6.96
C ILE A 166 43.69 15.03 7.24
N GLY A 167 44.43 15.88 6.51
CA GLY A 167 45.85 16.14 6.78
C GLY A 167 46.12 16.99 8.04
N ASN A 168 45.09 17.67 8.57
CA ASN A 168 45.24 18.67 9.64
C ASN A 168 45.24 18.09 11.08
N ILE A 169 45.19 16.76 11.24
CA ILE A 169 45.24 16.11 12.56
C ILE A 169 46.70 15.78 12.98
N PHE A 170 47.62 15.62 12.03
CA PHE A 170 49.03 15.32 12.32
C PHE A 170 49.94 16.54 12.04
N GLY A 171 49.78 17.59 12.86
CA GLY A 171 50.83 18.50 13.33
C GLY A 171 51.90 19.09 12.37
N GLY A 172 51.72 19.08 11.05
CA GLY A 172 52.64 19.71 10.09
C GLY A 172 52.20 21.12 9.70
N PRO A 173 53.13 22.07 9.45
CA PRO A 173 52.77 23.40 8.98
C PRO A 173 52.31 23.30 7.52
N VAL A 174 51.02 23.49 7.26
CA VAL A 174 50.49 23.70 5.91
C VAL A 174 49.92 25.10 5.85
N ASN A 175 50.77 26.05 5.50
CA ASN A 175 50.35 27.34 4.96
C ASN A 175 50.63 27.26 3.46
N GLU A 176 49.82 26.48 2.73
CA GLU A 176 49.74 26.65 1.28
C GLU A 176 48.99 27.96 1.02
N PRO A 177 49.54 28.89 0.23
CA PRO A 177 48.79 30.06 -0.20
C PRO A 177 47.55 29.57 -0.93
N GLN A 178 46.36 29.98 -0.49
CA GLN A 178 45.19 29.96 -1.36
C GLN A 178 45.51 30.92 -2.51
N GLU A 179 45.91 30.39 -3.67
CA GLU A 179 46.01 31.16 -4.90
C GLU A 179 44.65 31.84 -5.12
N GLU A 180 44.63 33.17 -5.18
CA GLU A 180 43.44 33.88 -5.64
C GLU A 180 43.12 33.40 -7.06
N PRO A 181 41.87 33.00 -7.35
CA PRO A 181 41.51 32.52 -8.67
C PRO A 181 41.77 33.63 -9.69
N SER A 182 42.54 33.32 -10.74
CA SER A 182 42.84 34.26 -11.82
C SER A 182 41.57 34.84 -12.46
N ASP A 183 41.64 36.05 -13.01
CA ASP A 183 40.49 36.71 -13.68
C ASP A 183 39.90 35.85 -14.81
N GLU A 184 40.74 35.07 -15.52
CA GLU A 184 40.27 34.08 -16.51
C GLU A 184 39.48 32.92 -15.88
N SER A 185 39.86 32.48 -14.68
CA SER A 185 39.15 31.43 -13.96
C SER A 185 37.79 31.93 -13.47
N ARG A 186 37.74 33.17 -12.98
CA ARG A 186 36.49 33.84 -12.59
C ARG A 186 35.54 34.02 -13.78
N ALA A 187 36.05 34.46 -14.93
CA ALA A 187 35.24 34.63 -16.15
C ALA A 187 34.64 33.30 -16.65
N LYS A 188 35.40 32.20 -16.60
CA LYS A 188 34.91 30.86 -16.96
C LYS A 188 33.84 30.35 -15.98
N ASP A 189 34.01 30.60 -14.69
CA ASP A 189 33.02 30.20 -13.68
C ASP A 189 31.69 30.95 -13.86
N ASP A 190 31.75 32.24 -14.22
CA ASP A 190 30.55 33.04 -14.51
C ASP A 190 29.84 32.63 -15.81
N GLU A 191 30.59 32.15 -16.81
CA GLU A 191 30.02 31.55 -18.03
C GLU A 191 29.29 30.23 -17.72
N VAL A 192 29.91 29.35 -16.93
CA VAL A 192 29.30 28.08 -16.48
C VAL A 192 28.03 28.33 -15.68
N ARG A 193 28.02 29.34 -14.80
CA ARG A 193 26.83 29.74 -14.03
C ARG A 193 25.71 30.22 -14.93
N ARG A 194 25.99 31.09 -15.90
CA ARG A 194 25.00 31.56 -16.89
C ARG A 194 24.43 30.41 -17.71
N ARG A 195 25.28 29.49 -18.16
CA ARG A 195 24.86 28.32 -18.92
C ARG A 195 23.97 27.39 -18.09
N ARG A 196 24.28 27.19 -16.81
CA ARG A 196 23.45 26.42 -15.87
C ARG A 196 22.04 27.01 -15.70
N VAL A 197 21.92 28.32 -15.56
CA VAL A 197 20.61 28.99 -15.42
C VAL A 197 19.76 28.74 -16.67
N TRP A 198 20.35 28.89 -17.85
CA TRP A 198 19.67 28.58 -19.11
C TRP A 198 19.27 27.10 -19.22
N LEU A 199 20.17 26.17 -18.89
CA LEU A 199 19.88 24.73 -18.92
C LEU A 199 18.77 24.34 -17.96
N ARG A 200 18.72 24.93 -16.76
CA ARG A 200 17.66 24.70 -15.78
C ARG A 200 16.30 25.13 -16.31
N ASP A 201 16.21 26.31 -16.92
CA ASP A 201 14.97 26.78 -17.57
C ASP A 201 14.54 25.81 -18.69
N GLN A 202 15.47 25.35 -19.53
CA GLN A 202 15.16 24.39 -20.59
C GLN A 202 14.73 23.01 -20.08
N LEU A 203 15.33 22.50 -19.00
CA LEU A 203 14.92 21.26 -18.34
C LEU A 203 13.52 21.38 -17.74
N SER A 204 13.22 22.51 -17.10
CA SER A 204 11.90 22.76 -16.51
C SER A 204 10.77 22.82 -17.55
N ARG A 205 11.10 23.22 -18.79
CA ARG A 205 10.16 23.28 -19.92
C ARG A 205 10.04 21.97 -20.71
N GLY A 206 10.85 20.95 -20.39
CA GLY A 206 10.87 19.67 -21.12
C GLY A 206 11.55 19.72 -22.49
N ASN A 207 12.17 20.84 -22.86
CA ASN A 207 12.77 21.03 -24.19
C ASN A 207 13.97 20.10 -24.47
N LEU A 208 14.53 19.49 -23.43
CA LEU A 208 15.69 18.61 -23.53
C LEU A 208 15.35 17.13 -23.34
N ASP A 209 14.07 16.78 -23.20
CA ASP A 209 13.64 15.44 -22.78
C ASP A 209 14.11 14.30 -23.70
N GLU A 210 14.24 14.56 -25.00
CA GLU A 210 14.74 13.60 -26.00
C GLU A 210 16.27 13.46 -26.03
N GLN A 211 17.02 14.38 -25.40
CA GLN A 211 18.47 14.31 -25.40
C GLN A 211 18.95 13.09 -24.62
N MET A 212 20.02 12.45 -25.12
CA MET A 212 20.57 11.24 -24.50
C MET A 212 21.63 11.60 -23.47
N VAL A 213 21.50 11.08 -22.26
CA VAL A 213 22.46 11.20 -21.16
C VAL A 213 22.91 9.82 -20.71
N GLU A 214 24.12 9.76 -20.16
CA GLU A 214 24.68 8.56 -19.56
C GLU A 214 24.50 8.64 -18.04
N ILE A 215 23.75 7.70 -17.48
CA ILE A 215 23.51 7.60 -16.04
C ILE A 215 24.09 6.30 -15.49
N GLU A 216 24.57 6.34 -14.25
CA GLU A 216 24.92 5.15 -13.49
C GLU A 216 23.68 4.66 -12.76
N VAL A 217 23.20 3.48 -13.13
CA VAL A 217 22.03 2.84 -12.50
C VAL A 217 22.52 1.64 -11.69
N GLU A 218 21.94 1.43 -10.51
CA GLU A 218 22.20 0.23 -9.72
C GLU A 218 21.71 -1.03 -10.46
N GLU A 219 22.59 -2.02 -10.59
CA GLU A 219 22.28 -3.30 -11.21
C GLU A 219 21.65 -4.22 -10.15
N THR A 220 20.34 -4.48 -10.27
CA THR A 220 19.67 -5.47 -9.43
C THR A 220 20.25 -6.85 -9.77
N ALA A 221 20.92 -7.49 -8.81
CA ALA A 221 21.48 -8.82 -9.05
C ALA A 221 20.37 -9.78 -9.52
N PRO A 222 20.62 -10.63 -10.54
CA PRO A 222 19.62 -11.59 -10.99
C PRO A 222 19.23 -12.48 -9.81
N GLN A 223 17.93 -12.53 -9.51
CA GLN A 223 17.39 -13.45 -8.51
C GLN A 223 17.76 -14.88 -8.95
N PHE A 224 18.62 -15.53 -8.18
CA PHE A 224 18.98 -16.92 -8.41
C PHE A 224 17.76 -17.79 -8.09
N THR A 225 17.04 -18.23 -9.13
CA THR A 225 15.82 -19.06 -9.04
C THR A 225 16.11 -20.53 -8.69
N GLY A 226 17.07 -20.81 -7.79
CA GLY A 226 17.53 -22.17 -7.50
C GLY A 226 17.82 -22.48 -6.04
N ALA A 227 17.57 -21.56 -5.11
CA ALA A 227 17.94 -21.69 -3.70
C ALA A 227 16.73 -21.88 -2.75
N GLU A 228 15.56 -22.24 -3.26
CA GLU A 228 14.36 -22.47 -2.42
C GLU A 228 14.47 -23.69 -1.49
N THR A 229 15.48 -24.56 -1.68
CA THR A 229 15.57 -25.85 -0.96
C THR A 229 16.15 -25.76 0.46
N MET A 230 16.69 -24.60 0.90
CA MET A 230 17.41 -24.50 2.18
C MET A 230 16.86 -23.46 3.18
N GLY A 231 15.74 -22.80 2.88
CA GLY A 231 14.99 -21.99 3.86
C GLY A 231 15.74 -20.80 4.48
N ILE A 232 16.94 -20.48 4.00
CA ILE A 232 17.71 -19.31 4.44
C ILE A 232 17.90 -18.42 3.22
N ASP A 233 17.28 -17.24 3.25
CA ASP A 233 17.38 -16.22 2.22
C ASP A 233 18.76 -15.52 2.31
N MET A 234 19.81 -16.29 2.02
CA MET A 234 21.22 -15.85 2.05
C MET A 234 21.47 -14.70 1.06
N SER A 235 20.62 -14.60 0.03
CA SER A 235 20.58 -13.55 -0.99
C SER A 235 20.35 -12.16 -0.40
N ALA A 236 19.41 -12.03 0.55
CA ALA A 236 19.08 -10.75 1.17
C ALA A 236 20.20 -10.26 2.11
N ILE A 237 20.87 -11.19 2.82
CA ILE A 237 21.97 -10.87 3.73
C ILE A 237 23.25 -10.53 2.96
N LEU A 238 23.56 -11.24 1.87
CA LEU A 238 24.72 -10.91 1.02
C LEU A 238 24.55 -9.60 0.24
N GLY A 239 23.31 -9.27 -0.16
CA GLY A 239 22.99 -8.06 -0.93
C GLY A 239 23.26 -6.76 -0.17
N ASN A 240 23.12 -6.77 1.16
CA ASN A 240 23.37 -5.58 2.00
C ASN A 240 24.86 -5.40 2.39
N ILE A 241 25.71 -6.40 2.17
CA ILE A 241 27.14 -6.36 2.56
C ILE A 241 28.05 -6.06 1.37
N MET A 242 27.65 -6.40 0.13
CA MET A 242 28.40 -6.02 -1.07
C MET A 242 28.01 -4.62 -1.56
N PRO A 243 28.99 -3.78 -1.98
CA PRO A 243 28.68 -2.53 -2.65
C PRO A 243 27.86 -2.82 -3.91
N LYS A 244 26.71 -2.14 -4.04
CA LYS A 244 25.82 -2.29 -5.18
C LYS A 244 26.59 -2.01 -6.46
N LYS A 245 26.57 -2.95 -7.41
CA LYS A 245 27.21 -2.76 -8.71
C LYS A 245 26.41 -1.73 -9.49
N THR A 246 27.06 -0.67 -9.95
CA THR A 246 26.44 0.31 -10.85
C THR A 246 26.87 0.05 -12.28
N LYS A 247 25.93 0.23 -13.22
CA LYS A 247 26.18 0.10 -14.65
C LYS A 247 25.83 1.39 -15.35
N LYS A 248 26.72 1.84 -16.24
CA LYS A 248 26.45 3.00 -17.10
C LYS A 248 25.47 2.62 -18.18
N ARG A 249 24.37 3.38 -18.27
CA ARG A 249 23.33 3.20 -19.27
C ARG A 249 23.04 4.54 -19.94
N ARG A 250 22.95 4.54 -21.28
CA ARG A 250 22.49 5.71 -22.03
C ARG A 250 20.97 5.68 -22.14
N VAL A 251 20.32 6.74 -21.68
CA VAL A 251 18.87 6.91 -21.67
C VAL A 251 18.50 8.33 -22.06
N SER A 252 17.24 8.60 -22.37
CA SER A 252 16.78 9.98 -22.60
C SER A 252 16.73 10.77 -21.28
N ILE A 253 16.76 12.09 -21.34
CA ILE A 253 16.61 12.94 -20.13
C ILE A 253 15.26 12.69 -19.46
N ALA A 254 14.20 12.44 -20.23
CA ALA A 254 12.90 12.07 -19.66
C ALA A 254 12.96 10.78 -18.84
N GLU A 255 13.62 9.74 -19.35
CA GLU A 255 13.81 8.47 -18.63
C GLU A 255 14.75 8.64 -17.44
N ALA A 256 15.86 9.36 -17.61
CA ALA A 256 16.78 9.71 -16.53
C ALA A 256 16.09 10.45 -15.39
N ARG A 257 15.20 11.41 -15.71
CA ARG A 257 14.41 12.15 -14.71
C ARG A 257 13.58 11.21 -13.86
N ARG A 258 12.89 10.24 -14.46
CA ARG A 258 12.08 9.26 -13.72
C ARG A 258 12.94 8.38 -12.81
N ILE A 259 14.04 7.82 -13.34
CA ILE A 259 14.93 6.92 -12.60
C ILE A 259 15.58 7.67 -11.43
N ILE A 260 16.19 8.83 -11.70
CA ILE A 260 16.89 9.60 -10.68
C ILE A 260 15.90 10.14 -9.63
N THR A 261 14.68 10.53 -10.01
CA THR A 261 13.65 10.95 -9.04
C THR A 261 13.31 9.81 -8.08
N GLN A 262 13.19 8.57 -8.57
CA GLN A 262 12.99 7.41 -7.69
C GLN A 262 14.19 7.17 -6.77
N GLU A 263 15.42 7.25 -7.28
CA GLU A 263 16.63 7.11 -6.46
C GLU A 263 16.74 8.20 -5.37
N GLU A 264 16.39 9.45 -5.69
CA GLU A 264 16.41 10.54 -4.71
C GLU A 264 15.25 10.39 -3.70
N ALA A 265 14.08 9.92 -4.13
CA ALA A 265 12.97 9.63 -3.22
C ALA A 265 13.34 8.54 -2.23
N ASP A 266 13.94 7.43 -2.70
CA ASP A 266 14.37 6.33 -1.82
C ASP A 266 15.43 6.77 -0.79
N LYS A 267 16.28 7.76 -1.10
CA LYS A 267 17.25 8.32 -0.14
C LYS A 267 16.62 9.23 0.92
N LEU A 268 15.48 9.86 0.60
CA LEU A 268 14.78 10.79 1.50
C LEU A 268 13.88 10.05 2.49
N ILE A 269 13.62 8.76 2.26
CA ILE A 269 12.75 7.93 3.08
C ILE A 269 13.56 7.24 4.18
N ASP A 270 13.07 7.35 5.41
CA ASP A 270 13.55 6.56 6.54
C ASP A 270 12.84 5.19 6.56
N ASP A 271 13.57 4.14 6.16
CA ASP A 271 13.03 2.78 6.15
C ASP A 271 12.65 2.29 7.56
N ASP A 272 13.31 2.74 8.63
CA ASP A 272 12.96 2.36 10.01
C ASP A 272 11.63 3.00 10.43
N GLU A 273 11.41 4.27 10.07
CA GLU A 273 10.13 4.96 10.26
C GLU A 273 9.02 4.25 9.48
N VAL A 274 9.26 3.90 8.21
CA VAL A 274 8.30 3.19 7.36
C VAL A 274 7.94 1.83 7.94
N ASN A 275 8.91 1.07 8.42
CA ASN A 275 8.69 -0.23 9.04
C ASN A 275 7.88 -0.09 10.34
N SER A 276 8.23 0.87 11.20
CA SER A 276 7.52 1.12 12.46
C SER A 276 6.06 1.52 12.22
N LEU A 277 5.82 2.47 11.33
CA LEU A 277 4.48 2.93 10.98
C LEU A 277 3.68 1.82 10.26
N GLY A 278 4.35 1.03 9.41
CA GLY A 278 3.76 -0.12 8.73
C GLY A 278 3.27 -1.19 9.70
N VAL A 279 4.07 -1.53 10.71
CA VAL A 279 3.67 -2.44 11.79
C VAL A 279 2.48 -1.86 12.56
N GLN A 280 2.58 -0.62 13.03
CA GLN A 280 1.49 0.02 13.78
C GLN A 280 0.17 0.05 12.99
N ARG A 281 0.24 0.33 11.69
CA ARG A 281 -0.94 0.38 10.81
C ARG A 281 -1.55 -1.01 10.58
N ALA A 282 -0.73 -2.06 10.49
CA ALA A 282 -1.20 -3.44 10.41
C ALA A 282 -1.96 -3.82 11.70
N GLU A 283 -1.40 -3.52 12.87
CA GLU A 283 -2.02 -3.81 14.16
C GLU A 283 -3.34 -3.04 14.36
N GLN A 284 -3.37 -1.74 14.05
CA GLN A 284 -4.50 -0.87 14.42
C GLN A 284 -5.60 -0.76 13.34
N SER A 285 -5.29 -1.07 12.09
CA SER A 285 -6.21 -0.89 10.95
C SER A 285 -6.27 -2.08 10.02
N GLY A 286 -5.42 -3.10 10.20
CA GLY A 286 -5.41 -4.27 9.34
C GLY A 286 -6.76 -4.97 9.24
N ILE A 287 -7.04 -5.49 8.05
CA ILE A 287 -8.24 -6.26 7.71
C ILE A 287 -7.79 -7.57 7.05
N VAL A 288 -8.21 -8.68 7.64
CA VAL A 288 -8.02 -10.03 7.10
C VAL A 288 -9.36 -10.55 6.61
N PHE A 289 -9.41 -10.93 5.32
CA PHE A 289 -10.57 -11.60 4.74
C PHE A 289 -10.33 -13.10 4.65
N LEU A 290 -11.07 -13.88 5.43
CA LEU A 290 -11.04 -15.34 5.46
C LEU A 290 -12.16 -15.89 4.57
N ASP A 291 -11.84 -16.25 3.33
CA ASP A 291 -12.79 -16.82 2.39
C ASP A 291 -12.99 -18.33 2.67
N GLU A 292 -14.14 -18.85 2.26
CA GLU A 292 -14.50 -20.27 2.39
C GLU A 292 -14.45 -20.82 3.84
N LEU A 293 -14.79 -20.01 4.84
CA LEU A 293 -14.83 -20.45 6.25
C LEU A 293 -15.81 -21.62 6.45
N ASP A 294 -16.87 -21.69 5.64
CA ASP A 294 -17.86 -22.77 5.68
C ASP A 294 -17.28 -24.14 5.28
N LYS A 295 -16.13 -24.19 4.59
CA LYS A 295 -15.47 -25.45 4.22
C LYS A 295 -14.71 -26.10 5.36
N ILE A 296 -14.35 -25.32 6.37
CA ILE A 296 -13.73 -25.81 7.61
C ILE A 296 -14.74 -25.96 8.75
N ALA A 297 -15.99 -25.51 8.56
CA ALA A 297 -17.10 -25.72 9.49
C ALA A 297 -17.64 -27.16 9.36
N GLY A 298 -17.56 -27.94 10.44
CA GLY A 298 -17.97 -29.34 10.47
C GLY A 298 -17.50 -30.04 11.75
N GLY A 299 -18.43 -30.74 12.42
CA GLY A 299 -18.18 -31.43 13.68
C GLY A 299 -17.83 -32.90 13.53
N GLU A 300 -17.28 -33.48 14.60
CA GLU A 300 -16.71 -34.82 14.82
C GLU A 300 -17.69 -36.03 14.62
N GLY A 301 -18.77 -35.86 13.84
CA GLY A 301 -19.90 -36.79 13.78
C GLY A 301 -19.82 -37.91 12.74
N GLY A 302 -18.78 -37.98 11.90
CA GLY A 302 -18.61 -39.02 10.89
C GLY A 302 -17.25 -39.70 10.97
N HIS A 303 -17.20 -41.02 10.83
CA HIS A 303 -15.96 -41.80 10.73
C HIS A 303 -15.19 -41.45 9.43
N GLY A 304 -14.56 -40.28 9.36
CA GLY A 304 -13.85 -39.71 8.22
C GLY A 304 -12.87 -38.59 8.64
N PRO A 305 -12.16 -37.92 7.72
CA PRO A 305 -11.06 -36.98 8.00
C PRO A 305 -11.50 -35.64 8.64
N ASP A 306 -12.29 -35.70 9.71
CA ASP A 306 -12.87 -34.57 10.44
C ASP A 306 -11.86 -33.90 11.40
N VAL A 307 -10.79 -34.60 11.78
CA VAL A 307 -9.73 -34.06 12.66
C VAL A 307 -9.02 -32.86 12.01
N SER A 308 -8.89 -32.86 10.68
CA SER A 308 -8.21 -31.80 9.91
C SER A 308 -8.96 -30.46 9.91
N ARG A 309 -10.29 -30.49 9.77
CA ARG A 309 -11.10 -29.27 9.62
C ARG A 309 -11.24 -28.51 10.93
N GLY A 310 -11.46 -29.24 12.03
CA GLY A 310 -11.44 -28.69 13.38
C GLY A 310 -10.05 -28.17 13.78
N GLY A 311 -8.98 -28.82 13.31
CA GLY A 311 -7.59 -28.37 13.49
C GLY A 311 -7.38 -26.96 12.95
N VAL A 312 -7.77 -26.69 11.70
CA VAL A 312 -7.62 -25.35 11.10
C VAL A 312 -8.36 -24.26 11.89
N GLN A 313 -9.57 -24.56 12.41
CA GLN A 313 -10.28 -23.59 13.24
C GLN A 313 -9.52 -23.26 14.53
N ARG A 314 -8.89 -24.26 15.16
CA ARG A 314 -8.06 -24.08 16.36
C ARG A 314 -6.77 -23.34 16.05
N ASP A 315 -6.18 -23.54 14.87
CA ASP A 315 -4.96 -22.84 14.44
C ASP A 315 -5.24 -21.37 14.09
N ILE A 316 -6.42 -21.05 13.57
CA ILE A 316 -6.89 -19.67 13.32
C ILE A 316 -7.25 -18.95 14.63
N LEU A 317 -7.65 -19.67 15.67
CA LEU A 317 -8.12 -19.06 16.90
C LEU A 317 -7.10 -18.08 17.52
N PRO A 318 -5.81 -18.43 17.74
CA PRO A 318 -4.82 -17.52 18.31
C PRO A 318 -4.72 -16.17 17.59
N ILE A 319 -4.72 -16.16 16.25
CA ILE A 319 -4.60 -14.91 15.48
C ILE A 319 -5.87 -14.04 15.60
N VAL A 320 -7.05 -14.65 15.79
CA VAL A 320 -8.33 -13.94 15.96
C VAL A 320 -8.51 -13.47 17.40
N GLU A 321 -7.99 -14.20 18.39
CA GLU A 321 -8.07 -13.82 19.82
C GLU A 321 -7.09 -12.70 20.18
N GLY A 322 -5.99 -12.60 19.45
CA GLY A 322 -4.87 -11.72 19.75
C GLY A 322 -3.65 -12.53 20.12
N CYS A 323 -2.67 -12.57 19.22
CA CYS A 323 -1.36 -13.16 19.48
C CYS A 323 -0.25 -12.25 18.98
N THR A 324 0.97 -12.53 19.42
CA THR A 324 2.17 -11.86 18.90
C THR A 324 2.84 -12.76 17.88
N VAL A 325 2.83 -12.35 16.61
CA VAL A 325 3.49 -13.04 15.51
C VAL A 325 4.87 -12.43 15.28
N GLN A 326 5.90 -13.27 15.16
CA GLN A 326 7.24 -12.81 14.81
C GLN A 326 7.34 -12.57 13.31
N THR A 327 7.82 -11.38 12.93
CA THR A 327 8.05 -10.99 11.54
C THR A 327 9.48 -10.47 11.37
N LYS A 328 9.95 -10.34 10.13
CA LYS A 328 11.25 -9.70 9.83
C LYS A 328 11.32 -8.22 10.22
N TYR A 329 10.19 -7.59 10.51
CA TYR A 329 10.07 -6.20 10.94
C TYR A 329 9.88 -6.08 12.46
N GLY A 330 9.96 -7.19 13.20
CA GLY A 330 9.73 -7.27 14.63
C GLY A 330 8.42 -8.00 15.00
N PRO A 331 8.10 -8.03 16.30
CA PRO A 331 6.87 -8.64 16.80
C PRO A 331 5.65 -7.80 16.41
N VAL A 332 4.58 -8.47 15.98
CA VAL A 332 3.31 -7.82 15.58
C VAL A 332 2.14 -8.43 16.32
N LYS A 333 1.30 -7.59 16.90
CA LYS A 333 0.10 -7.98 17.66
C LYS A 333 -1.16 -8.00 16.80
N SER A 334 -1.92 -9.10 16.85
CA SER A 334 -3.15 -9.24 16.07
C SER A 334 -4.42 -8.79 16.80
N ASP A 335 -4.33 -8.34 18.06
CA ASP A 335 -5.44 -8.01 18.97
C ASP A 335 -6.52 -7.12 18.34
N TYR A 336 -6.10 -6.18 17.49
CA TYR A 336 -6.99 -5.20 16.88
C TYR A 336 -7.16 -5.35 15.37
N VAL A 337 -6.71 -6.46 14.79
CA VAL A 337 -6.96 -6.79 13.38
C VAL A 337 -8.44 -7.16 13.19
N LEU A 338 -9.07 -6.70 12.11
CA LEU A 338 -10.46 -7.05 11.81
C LEU A 338 -10.47 -8.29 10.95
N PHE A 339 -11.16 -9.31 11.43
CA PHE A 339 -11.42 -10.50 10.63
C PHE A 339 -12.81 -10.40 10.01
N ILE A 340 -12.86 -10.53 8.69
CA ILE A 340 -14.09 -10.70 7.92
C ILE A 340 -14.03 -12.10 7.31
N ALA A 341 -14.79 -13.02 7.88
CA ALA A 341 -14.96 -14.33 7.30
C ALA A 341 -16.11 -14.35 6.30
N ALA A 342 -16.01 -15.20 5.29
CA ALA A 342 -17.05 -15.38 4.29
C ALA A 342 -17.28 -16.86 4.00
N GLY A 343 -18.51 -17.21 3.67
CA GLY A 343 -18.86 -18.58 3.27
C GLY A 343 -20.23 -18.64 2.61
N ALA A 344 -20.48 -19.72 1.87
CA ALA A 344 -21.80 -19.99 1.31
C ALA A 344 -22.75 -20.57 2.37
N PHE A 345 -22.22 -21.40 3.28
CA PHE A 345 -22.95 -22.05 4.36
C PHE A 345 -24.18 -22.83 3.83
N THR A 346 -24.02 -23.50 2.70
CA THR A 346 -25.06 -24.37 2.11
C THR A 346 -25.07 -25.77 2.74
N MET A 347 -23.88 -26.31 3.02
CA MET A 347 -23.68 -27.66 3.59
C MET A 347 -23.32 -27.64 5.08
N ALA A 348 -22.98 -26.46 5.60
CA ALA A 348 -22.63 -26.23 7.00
C ALA A 348 -23.31 -24.94 7.46
N LYS A 349 -23.53 -24.80 8.75
CA LYS A 349 -24.09 -23.60 9.38
C LYS A 349 -22.99 -22.89 10.18
N PRO A 350 -23.10 -21.58 10.42
CA PRO A 350 -22.19 -20.89 11.34
C PRO A 350 -22.18 -21.47 12.76
N SER A 351 -23.25 -22.17 13.16
CA SER A 351 -23.33 -22.92 14.43
C SER A 351 -22.41 -24.15 14.49
N ASP A 352 -21.92 -24.61 13.34
CA ASP A 352 -21.09 -25.81 13.21
C ASP A 352 -19.59 -25.48 13.33
N LEU A 353 -19.25 -24.19 13.51
CA LEU A 353 -17.92 -23.75 13.93
C LEU A 353 -17.70 -24.07 15.42
N ILE A 354 -16.44 -24.19 15.85
CA ILE A 354 -16.12 -24.40 17.26
C ILE A 354 -16.66 -23.23 18.12
N PRO A 355 -17.15 -23.49 19.34
CA PRO A 355 -17.76 -22.45 20.19
C PRO A 355 -16.87 -21.22 20.42
N GLU A 356 -15.57 -21.42 20.55
CA GLU A 356 -14.56 -20.39 20.77
C GLU A 356 -14.51 -19.42 19.59
N LEU A 357 -14.47 -19.96 18.36
CA LEU A 357 -14.45 -19.16 17.14
C LEU A 357 -15.78 -18.43 16.93
N GLN A 358 -16.92 -19.05 17.26
CA GLN A 358 -18.22 -18.38 17.22
C GLN A 358 -18.26 -17.15 18.14
N GLY A 359 -17.68 -17.25 19.34
CA GLY A 359 -17.59 -16.15 20.29
C GLY A 359 -16.78 -14.95 19.76
N ARG A 360 -15.79 -15.22 18.88
CA ARG A 360 -14.95 -14.18 18.26
C ARG A 360 -15.55 -13.56 17.01
N PHE A 361 -16.61 -14.13 16.45
CA PHE A 361 -17.35 -13.59 15.29
C PHE A 361 -18.79 -13.23 15.67
N PRO A 362 -19.00 -12.17 16.49
CA PRO A 362 -20.33 -11.83 17.01
C PRO A 362 -21.28 -11.27 15.95
N ILE A 363 -20.76 -10.74 14.84
CA ILE A 363 -21.56 -10.13 13.80
C ILE A 363 -21.75 -11.14 12.66
N ARG A 364 -23.00 -11.41 12.32
CA ARG A 364 -23.39 -12.28 11.21
C ARG A 364 -24.28 -11.49 10.28
N VAL A 365 -23.94 -11.43 9.00
CA VAL A 365 -24.71 -10.70 8.00
C VAL A 365 -24.95 -11.56 6.76
N ASN A 366 -26.18 -11.56 6.28
CA ASN A 366 -26.55 -12.30 5.09
C ASN A 366 -26.46 -11.40 3.86
N LEU A 367 -25.97 -11.96 2.76
CA LEU A 367 -25.97 -11.35 1.44
C LEU A 367 -27.00 -12.07 0.57
N ASN A 368 -27.83 -11.28 -0.09
CA ASN A 368 -28.93 -11.77 -0.91
C ASN A 368 -28.42 -12.29 -2.26
N ASN A 369 -29.18 -13.22 -2.84
CA ASN A 369 -29.01 -13.58 -4.25
C ASN A 369 -29.18 -12.36 -5.13
N LEU A 370 -28.38 -12.27 -6.20
CA LEU A 370 -28.52 -11.23 -7.21
C LEU A 370 -29.69 -11.59 -8.14
N THR A 371 -30.56 -10.62 -8.39
CA THR A 371 -31.62 -10.72 -9.39
C THR A 371 -31.12 -10.35 -10.79
N GLU A 372 -31.90 -10.63 -11.82
CA GLU A 372 -31.62 -10.16 -13.18
C GLU A 372 -31.48 -8.63 -13.24
N GLN A 373 -32.34 -7.92 -12.49
CA GLN A 373 -32.25 -6.46 -12.38
C GLN A 373 -30.93 -6.03 -11.74
N ASP A 374 -30.47 -6.71 -10.69
CA ASP A 374 -29.17 -6.42 -10.07
C ASP A 374 -28.02 -6.66 -11.05
N LEU A 375 -28.05 -7.74 -11.84
CA LEU A 375 -27.03 -8.00 -12.86
C LEU A 375 -26.99 -6.89 -13.91
N ARG A 376 -28.16 -6.40 -14.38
CA ARG A 376 -28.23 -5.25 -15.29
C ARG A 376 -27.60 -4.01 -14.66
N ARG A 377 -27.92 -3.74 -13.40
CA ARG A 377 -27.36 -2.60 -12.66
C ARG A 377 -25.84 -2.73 -12.47
N ILE A 378 -25.34 -3.92 -12.14
CA ILE A 378 -23.88 -4.19 -11.99
C ILE A 378 -23.10 -3.88 -13.27
N LEU A 379 -23.72 -4.08 -14.44
CA LEU A 379 -23.09 -3.78 -15.72
C LEU A 379 -23.03 -2.28 -16.05
N LEU A 380 -23.84 -1.44 -15.41
CA LEU A 380 -24.07 -0.04 -15.82
C LEU A 380 -23.75 0.99 -14.73
N GLU A 381 -24.11 0.71 -13.47
CA GLU A 381 -24.06 1.68 -12.37
C GLU A 381 -22.69 1.80 -11.68
N PRO A 382 -21.96 0.70 -11.40
CA PRO A 382 -20.68 0.80 -10.70
C PRO A 382 -19.65 1.62 -11.46
N GLU A 383 -18.89 2.45 -10.74
CA GLU A 383 -17.70 3.11 -11.30
C GLU A 383 -16.72 2.06 -11.82
N HIS A 384 -16.27 2.25 -13.06
CA HIS A 384 -15.48 1.27 -13.80
C HIS A 384 -16.22 -0.05 -13.96
N SER A 385 -17.51 0.01 -14.33
CA SER A 385 -18.30 -1.16 -14.69
C SER A 385 -17.67 -1.92 -15.87
N LEU A 386 -18.06 -3.17 -16.08
CA LEU A 386 -17.56 -3.97 -17.21
C LEU A 386 -17.83 -3.28 -18.55
N ILE A 387 -19.02 -2.70 -18.72
CA ILE A 387 -19.37 -2.00 -19.97
C ILE A 387 -18.48 -0.77 -20.15
N GLU A 388 -18.30 0.05 -19.11
CA GLU A 388 -17.42 1.22 -19.16
C GLU A 388 -15.98 0.84 -19.53
N GLN A 389 -15.45 -0.23 -18.93
CA GLN A 389 -14.12 -0.76 -19.25
C GLN A 389 -14.02 -1.20 -20.71
N TYR A 390 -15.00 -1.94 -21.24
CA TYR A 390 -15.00 -2.36 -22.64
C TYR A 390 -15.12 -1.19 -23.61
N LEU A 391 -15.94 -0.20 -23.30
CA LEU A 391 -16.06 1.02 -24.11
C LEU A 391 -14.74 1.79 -24.14
N ALA A 392 -14.05 1.91 -23.00
CA ALA A 392 -12.74 2.53 -22.93
C ALA A 392 -11.70 1.76 -23.76
N LEU A 393 -11.69 0.43 -23.68
CA LEU A 393 -10.77 -0.41 -24.48
C LEU A 393 -11.01 -0.25 -25.99
N LEU A 394 -12.27 -0.31 -26.43
CA LEU A 394 -12.63 -0.15 -27.85
C LEU A 394 -12.32 1.25 -28.39
N SER A 395 -12.38 2.27 -27.54
CA SER A 395 -12.05 3.64 -27.94
C SER A 395 -10.60 3.81 -28.38
N VAL A 396 -9.68 2.97 -27.90
CA VAL A 396 -8.27 2.96 -28.32
C VAL A 396 -8.12 2.60 -29.79
N ASP A 397 -8.99 1.71 -30.29
CA ASP A 397 -9.03 1.30 -31.70
C ASP A 397 -9.93 2.23 -32.55
N GLY A 398 -10.40 3.34 -31.98
CA GLY A 398 -11.32 4.26 -32.63
C GLY A 398 -12.75 3.72 -32.79
N VAL A 399 -13.10 2.63 -32.08
CA VAL A 399 -14.44 2.04 -32.13
C VAL A 399 -15.33 2.66 -31.06
N GLN A 400 -16.40 3.32 -31.49
CA GLN A 400 -17.47 3.78 -30.59
C GLN A 400 -18.58 2.74 -30.55
N ALA A 401 -18.82 2.17 -29.37
CA ALA A 401 -19.90 1.22 -29.12
C ALA A 401 -20.89 1.80 -28.10
N SER A 402 -22.14 1.31 -28.12
CA SER A 402 -23.17 1.68 -27.16
C SER A 402 -23.99 0.43 -26.81
N PHE A 403 -24.29 0.25 -25.53
CA PHE A 403 -25.10 -0.85 -25.03
C PHE A 403 -26.46 -0.31 -24.55
N SER A 404 -27.55 -0.87 -25.09
CA SER A 404 -28.94 -0.46 -24.82
C SER A 404 -29.69 -1.45 -23.95
#